data_AF-A0A517W228-F1
#
_entry.id   AF-A0A517W228-F1
#
_cell.length_a   1.000
_cell.length_b   1.000
_cell.length_c   1.000
_cell.angle_alpha   90.00
_cell.angle_beta   90.00
_cell.angle_gamma   90.00
#
_symmetry.space_group_name_H-M   'P 1'
#
loop_
_entity.id
_entity.type
_entity.pdbx_description
1 polymer ?
#
loop_
_entity_poly.entity_id
_entity_poly.type
_entity_poly.pdbx_seq_one_letter_code
_entity_poly.pdbx_strand_id
1 'polypeptide(L)'
;MFRVLCMLLMLFPIMLSVYSCSSGSDIEIGKPTEISEPVPLSLEEWNAITNATEKYDVDTLERLRKSDPALKSEKAWKKFMGEVVGPQMAKDKPIKEPI
;
A
#
# COMPACT_ATOMS: atom_id res chain seq x y z
N MET A 1 -23.66 4.02 39.26
CA MET A 1 -22.63 3.18 38.58
C MET A 1 -23.11 2.53 37.28
N PHE A 2 -24.39 2.60 36.90
CA PHE A 2 -24.92 2.00 35.66
C PHE A 2 -24.75 2.83 34.38
N ARG A 3 -24.40 4.13 34.49
CA ARG A 3 -24.31 5.03 33.33
C ARG A 3 -23.03 4.91 32.51
N VAL A 4 -21.97 4.33 33.08
CA VAL A 4 -20.67 4.18 32.41
C VAL A 4 -20.55 2.83 31.69
N LEU A 5 -21.30 1.81 32.12
CA LEU A 5 -21.34 0.51 31.44
C LEU A 5 -22.15 0.55 30.12
N CYS A 6 -23.10 1.47 29.95
CA CYS A 6 -23.89 1.59 28.72
C CYS A 6 -23.13 2.24 27.55
N MET A 7 -21.99 2.90 27.81
CA MET A 7 -21.17 3.53 26.76
C MET A 7 -20.11 2.58 26.17
N LEU A 8 -19.85 1.44 26.82
CA LEU A 8 -18.80 0.49 26.41
C LEU A 8 -19.31 -0.71 25.58
N LEU A 9 -20.63 -0.84 25.40
CA LEU A 9 -21.28 -1.97 24.72
C LEU A 9 -21.89 -1.64 23.34
N MET A 10 -21.69 -0.42 22.83
CA MET A 10 -22.21 0.02 21.52
C MET A 10 -21.08 0.32 20.50
N LEU A 11 -19.86 -0.16 20.76
CA LEU A 11 -18.71 -0.02 19.84
C LEU A 11 -18.53 -1.19 18.86
N PHE A 12 -19.47 -2.12 18.80
CA PHE A 12 -19.55 -3.15 17.76
C PHE A 12 -21.03 -3.33 17.44
N PRO A 13 -21.50 -2.93 16.25
CA PRO A 13 -21.33 -3.76 15.04
C PRO A 13 -21.09 -2.86 13.80
N ILE A 14 -20.71 -3.26 12.58
CA ILE A 14 -21.12 -4.36 11.73
C ILE A 14 -19.98 -4.53 10.70
N MET A 15 -19.00 -5.41 10.97
CA MET A 15 -18.11 -5.93 9.93
C MET A 15 -18.83 -7.09 9.24
N LEU A 16 -19.86 -6.74 8.46
CA LEU A 16 -20.69 -7.68 7.69
C LEU A 16 -21.43 -6.91 6.58
N SER A 17 -20.68 -6.28 5.68
CA SER A 17 -21.15 -6.03 4.30
C SER A 17 -20.44 -7.05 3.41
N VAL A 18 -20.98 -8.26 3.38
CA VAL A 18 -21.69 -8.78 2.21
C VAL A 18 -20.81 -8.72 0.97
N TYR A 19 -20.17 -9.86 0.69
CA TYR A 19 -19.85 -10.29 -0.67
C TYR A 19 -21.13 -10.20 -1.51
N SER A 20 -21.33 -9.10 -2.23
CA SER A 20 -22.33 -9.02 -3.28
C SER A 20 -21.61 -9.20 -4.61
N CYS A 21 -21.48 -10.46 -5.01
CA CYS A 21 -21.29 -10.82 -6.41
C CYS A 21 -22.67 -10.68 -7.06
N SER A 22 -22.92 -9.54 -7.70
CA SER A 22 -24.09 -9.36 -8.56
C SER A 22 -23.60 -8.99 -9.95
N SER A 23 -23.70 -9.96 -10.85
CA SER A 23 -23.59 -9.78 -12.29
C SER A 23 -24.79 -8.96 -12.76
N GLY A 24 -24.54 -7.74 -13.22
CA GLY A 24 -25.55 -6.85 -13.80
C GLY A 24 -24.86 -5.89 -14.75
N SER A 25 -25.02 -6.15 -16.05
CA SER A 25 -24.64 -5.23 -17.12
C SER A 25 -25.54 -4.00 -17.06
N ASP A 26 -24.97 -2.86 -16.66
CA ASP A 26 -25.61 -1.56 -16.83
C ASP A 26 -24.56 -0.56 -17.34
N ILE A 27 -24.83 -0.03 -18.53
CA ILE A 27 -23.98 0.90 -19.26
C ILE A 27 -24.33 2.29 -18.74
N GLU A 28 -23.54 2.81 -17.80
CA GLU A 28 -23.71 4.16 -17.26
C GLU A 28 -22.69 5.12 -17.90
N ILE A 29 -23.27 6.15 -18.50
CA ILE A 29 -22.67 7.26 -19.21
C ILE A 29 -21.86 8.14 -18.24
N GLY A 30 -20.61 8.43 -18.60
CA GLY A 30 -19.91 9.66 -18.19
C GLY A 30 -19.56 9.80 -16.70
N LYS A 31 -18.72 8.91 -16.17
CA LYS A 31 -18.02 9.19 -14.90
C LYS A 31 -16.83 10.13 -15.19
N PRO A 32 -16.66 11.28 -14.50
CA PRO A 32 -15.40 12.00 -14.51
C PRO A 32 -14.31 10.99 -14.18
N THR A 33 -13.23 10.94 -14.96
CA THR A 33 -12.06 10.12 -14.61
C THR A 33 -11.65 10.49 -13.19
N GLU A 34 -12.13 9.72 -12.21
CA GLU A 34 -11.54 9.68 -10.89
C GLU A 34 -10.10 9.33 -11.19
N ILE A 35 -9.22 10.30 -10.98
CA ILE A 35 -7.81 10.05 -10.83
C ILE A 35 -7.77 9.19 -9.57
N SER A 36 -7.91 7.87 -9.73
CA SER A 36 -7.84 6.93 -8.62
C SER A 36 -6.52 7.22 -7.95
N GLU A 37 -6.58 7.76 -6.74
CA GLU A 37 -5.37 8.00 -5.98
C GLU A 37 -4.60 6.68 -5.92
N PRO A 38 -3.30 6.71 -6.24
CA PRO A 38 -2.52 5.48 -6.32
C PRO A 38 -2.63 4.76 -4.97
N VAL A 39 -3.13 3.53 -5.02
CA VAL A 39 -3.40 2.71 -3.83
C VAL A 39 -2.13 2.68 -2.96
N PRO A 40 -2.23 3.03 -1.66
CA PRO A 40 -1.08 3.00 -0.77
C PRO A 40 -0.52 1.58 -0.70
N LEU A 41 0.78 1.44 -0.96
CA LEU A 41 1.47 0.15 -1.01
C LEU A 41 2.12 -0.12 0.35
N SER A 42 1.73 -1.18 1.05
CA SER A 42 2.37 -1.56 2.31
C SER A 42 3.76 -2.20 2.09
N LEU A 43 4.57 -2.29 3.14
CA LEU A 43 5.87 -2.96 3.09
C LEU A 43 5.75 -4.46 2.75
N GLU A 44 4.69 -5.13 3.19
CA GLU A 44 4.45 -6.54 2.89
C GLU A 44 4.13 -6.73 1.41
N GLU A 45 3.25 -5.90 0.86
CA GLU A 45 2.91 -5.91 -0.57
C GLU A 45 4.11 -5.55 -1.43
N TRP A 46 4.90 -4.54 -1.05
CA TRP A 46 6.14 -4.18 -1.75
C TRP A 46 7.15 -5.33 -1.78
N ASN A 47 7.31 -6.06 -0.67
CA ASN A 47 8.18 -7.23 -0.62
C ASN A 47 7.66 -8.40 -1.46
N ALA A 48 6.33 -8.49 -1.65
CA ALA A 48 5.70 -9.50 -2.47
C ALA A 48 5.81 -9.23 -3.99
N ILE A 49 6.20 -8.01 -4.42
CA ILE A 49 6.42 -7.70 -5.84
C ILE A 49 7.60 -8.55 -6.36
N THR A 50 7.32 -9.41 -7.33
CA THR A 50 8.31 -10.34 -7.90
C THR A 50 9.10 -9.71 -9.06
N ASN A 51 8.53 -8.70 -9.72
CA ASN A 51 9.21 -7.96 -10.78
C ASN A 51 10.13 -6.89 -10.17
N ALA A 52 11.45 -7.12 -10.24
CA ALA A 52 12.43 -6.19 -9.68
C ALA A 52 12.35 -4.78 -10.31
N THR A 53 12.08 -4.67 -11.61
CA THR A 53 11.97 -3.36 -12.27
C THR A 53 10.79 -2.55 -11.71
N GLU A 54 9.65 -3.20 -11.49
CA GLU A 54 8.45 -2.56 -10.92
C GLU A 54 8.61 -2.27 -9.41
N LYS A 55 9.21 -3.21 -8.68
CA LYS A 55 9.44 -3.11 -7.23
C LYS A 55 10.29 -1.91 -6.84
N TYR A 56 11.31 -1.62 -7.64
CA TYR A 56 12.24 -0.52 -7.42
C TYR A 56 11.93 0.71 -8.27
N ASP A 57 10.78 0.74 -8.93
CA ASP A 57 10.33 1.91 -9.67
C ASP A 57 10.06 3.08 -8.71
N VAL A 58 10.29 4.30 -9.20
CA VAL A 58 10.11 5.53 -8.42
C VAL A 58 8.68 5.66 -7.94
N ASP A 59 7.70 5.35 -8.77
CA ASP A 59 6.28 5.47 -8.41
C ASP A 59 5.87 4.45 -7.35
N THR A 60 6.42 3.24 -7.41
CA THR A 60 6.23 2.20 -6.40
C THR A 60 6.82 2.60 -5.05
N LEU A 61 8.05 3.12 -5.05
CA LEU A 61 8.71 3.57 -3.83
C LEU A 61 8.04 4.80 -3.21
N GLU A 62 7.54 5.73 -4.02
CA GLU A 62 6.78 6.88 -3.53
C GLU A 62 5.41 6.48 -2.96
N ARG A 63 4.74 5.47 -3.54
CA ARG A 63 3.52 4.87 -2.95
C ARG A 63 3.80 4.25 -1.59
N LEU A 64 4.93 3.54 -1.46
CA LEU A 64 5.39 2.99 -0.18
C LEU A 64 5.72 4.09 0.84
N ARG A 65 6.35 5.18 0.40
CA ARG A 65 6.65 6.32 1.27
C ARG A 65 5.41 7.01 1.80
N LYS A 66 4.35 7.08 0.98
CA LYS A 66 3.07 7.72 1.36
C LYS A 66 2.24 6.86 2.31
N SER A 67 2.32 5.53 2.18
CA SER A 67 1.57 4.58 2.99
C SER A 67 2.11 4.45 4.42
N ASP A 68 3.43 4.54 4.62
CA ASP A 68 4.05 4.41 5.93
C ASP A 68 4.44 5.78 6.54
N PRO A 69 3.79 6.22 7.64
CA PRO A 69 4.16 7.44 8.35
C PRO A 69 5.63 7.50 8.79
N ALA A 70 6.27 6.36 9.07
CA ALA A 70 7.66 6.29 9.47
C ALA A 70 8.62 6.66 8.33
N LEU A 71 8.20 6.48 7.08
CA LEU A 71 8.99 6.76 5.88
C LEU A 71 8.79 8.17 5.32
N LYS A 72 7.80 8.93 5.83
CA LYS A 72 7.51 10.30 5.36
C LYS A 72 8.69 11.26 5.60
N SER A 73 9.37 11.11 6.74
CA SER A 73 10.55 11.93 7.06
C SER A 73 11.70 11.64 6.11
N GLU A 74 12.27 12.69 5.51
CA GLU A 74 13.39 12.57 4.57
C GLU A 74 14.59 11.81 5.14
N LYS A 75 14.88 11.99 6.44
CA LYS A 75 15.96 11.27 7.12
C LYS A 75 15.66 9.76 7.21
N ALA A 76 14.43 9.40 7.55
CA ALA A 76 14.01 8.02 7.65
C ALA A 76 13.95 7.37 6.26
N TRP A 77 13.48 8.10 5.25
CA TRP A 77 13.46 7.65 3.86
C TRP A 77 14.86 7.33 3.34
N LYS A 78 15.82 8.24 3.51
CA LYS A 78 17.22 7.98 3.11
C LYS A 78 17.82 6.77 3.81
N LYS A 79 17.51 6.59 5.11
CA LYS A 79 17.96 5.43 5.87
C LYS A 79 17.36 4.14 5.31
N PHE A 80 16.05 4.12 5.06
CA PHE A 80 15.35 2.98 4.47
C PHE A 80 15.91 2.63 3.08
N MET A 81 16.13 3.63 2.24
CA MET A 81 16.73 3.43 0.92
C MET A 81 18.13 2.82 0.99
N GLY A 82 18.96 3.23 1.95
CA GLY A 82 20.33 2.73 2.11
C GLY A 82 20.43 1.38 2.82
N GLU A 83 19.59 1.11 3.81
CA GLU A 83 19.69 -0.08 4.66
C GLU A 83 18.81 -1.24 4.17
N VAL A 84 17.69 -0.94 3.50
CA VAL A 84 16.71 -1.95 3.05
C VAL A 84 16.71 -2.05 1.54
N VAL A 85 16.35 -0.97 0.84
CA VAL A 85 16.11 -1.00 -0.60
C VAL A 85 17.40 -1.29 -1.38
N GLY A 86 18.49 -0.58 -1.11
CA GLY A 86 19.77 -0.75 -1.79
C GLY A 86 20.32 -2.18 -1.70
N PRO A 87 20.48 -2.77 -0.49
CA PRO A 87 20.96 -4.14 -0.33
C PRO A 87 20.04 -5.18 -0.97
N GLN A 88 18.71 -4.99 -0.91
CA GLN A 88 17.77 -5.91 -1.54
C GLN A 88 17.80 -5.78 -3.07
N MET A 89 17.90 -4.56 -3.59
CA MET A 89 18.01 -4.29 -5.03
C MET A 89 19.29 -4.89 -5.62
N ALA A 90 20.41 -4.82 -4.90
CA ALA A 90 21.66 -5.45 -5.32
C ALA A 90 21.54 -6.99 -5.43
N LYS A 91 20.72 -7.62 -4.59
CA LYS A 91 20.43 -9.06 -4.65
C LYS A 91 19.46 -9.40 -5.78
N ASP A 92 18.39 -8.61 -5.92
CA ASP A 92 17.32 -8.85 -6.88
C ASP A 92 17.75 -8.50 -8.32
N LYS A 93 18.67 -7.54 -8.49
CA LYS A 93 19.24 -7.12 -9.77
C LYS A 93 20.77 -7.16 -9.71
N PRO A 94 21.40 -8.35 -9.80
CA PRO A 94 22.84 -8.43 -9.86
C PRO A 94 23.32 -7.69 -11.11
N ILE A 95 24.18 -6.69 -10.91
CA ILE A 95 24.91 -6.04 -11.99
C ILE A 95 25.85 -7.12 -12.53
N LYS A 96 25.40 -7.88 -13.53
CA LYS A 96 26.31 -8.73 -14.29
C LYS A 96 27.27 -7.77 -14.99
N GLU A 97 28.50 -7.67 -14.47
CA GLU A 97 29.60 -7.09 -15.23
C GLU A 97 29.68 -7.87 -16.55
N PRO A 98 29.58 -7.21 -17.71
CA PRO A 98 29.89 -7.87 -18.96
C PRO A 98 31.39 -8.23 -18.92
N ILE A 99 31.69 -9.53 -18.97
CA ILE A 99 33.04 -10.08 -19.18
C ILE A 99 33.43 -9.82 -20.64
#